data_AF-A0A961BDP6-F1
#
_entry.id   AF-A0A961BDP6-F1
#
_cell.length_a   1.000
_cell.length_b   1.000
_cell.length_c   1.000
_cell.angle_alpha   90.00
_cell.angle_beta   90.00
_cell.angle_gamma   90.00
#
_symmetry.space_group_name_H-M   'P 1'
#
loop_
_entity.id
_entity.type
_entity.pdbx_description
1 polymer ?
#
loop_
_entity_poly.entity_id
_entity_poly.type
_entity_poly.pdbx_seq_one_letter_code
_entity_poly.pdbx_strand_id
1 'polypeptide(L)'
;MTPPRCLLLSLPWLALCLCQCAKDKIHTIAISVPDQRMAVYKKGELIREYRVSTSKFALSDQPGSKGTPLGHMEIAKKFGGGLPPGAVLKDRKWTGEILPPDSPGRDPIVSRILWLRGLEPQNANAYNRYIYIHGTAEESRLGSAASYGCIRMASRDVVELFDIVGVGAGVDVRNEPLRRVSPGPTPVAWVSPVSPLNQSVEAPRIMPPHSEASAVLPVRIPPPPLPTSSEMVWLPPGPPGSYAMTP
;
A
#
# COMPACT_ATOMS: atom_id res chain seq x y z
N MET A 1 67.59 40.27 20.91
CA MET A 1 66.87 38.97 20.88
C MET A 1 65.38 39.24 20.75
N THR A 2 64.84 39.06 19.55
CA THR A 2 63.39 39.09 19.26
C THR A 2 63.03 37.75 18.62
N PRO A 3 62.03 36.99 19.11
CA PRO A 3 61.59 35.80 18.41
C PRO A 3 60.70 36.18 17.21
N PRO A 4 60.59 35.30 16.19
CA PRO A 4 59.93 35.63 14.94
C PRO A 4 58.40 35.62 15.10
N ARG A 5 57.73 36.57 14.44
CA ARG A 5 56.27 36.56 14.26
C ARG A 5 55.89 35.42 13.32
N CYS A 6 55.28 34.38 13.86
CA CYS A 6 54.55 33.37 13.10
C CYS A 6 53.06 33.62 13.40
N LEU A 7 52.35 34.31 12.51
CA LEU A 7 50.89 34.37 12.54
C LEU A 7 50.36 33.73 11.27
N LEU A 8 49.75 32.57 11.48
CA LEU A 8 49.24 31.63 10.50
C LEU A 8 48.11 32.26 9.67
N LEU A 9 48.18 32.05 8.36
CA LEU A 9 47.12 32.34 7.40
C LEU A 9 45.86 31.54 7.76
N SER A 10 44.77 32.23 8.09
CA SER A 10 43.45 31.61 8.26
C SER A 10 42.86 31.28 6.88
N LEU A 11 42.95 30.01 6.46
CA LEU A 11 42.15 29.49 5.35
C LEU A 11 40.73 29.24 5.85
N PRO A 12 39.69 29.83 5.22
CA PRO A 12 38.32 29.67 5.67
C PRO A 12 37.86 28.24 5.39
N TRP A 13 37.29 27.60 6.40
CA TRP A 13 36.72 26.25 6.34
C TRP A 13 35.44 26.26 5.48
N LEU A 14 35.62 26.34 4.16
CA LEU A 14 34.54 26.21 3.19
C LEU A 14 34.25 24.72 3.00
N ALA A 15 33.55 24.10 3.95
CA ALA A 15 32.95 22.78 3.73
C ALA A 15 31.52 22.96 3.22
N LEU A 16 31.40 23.41 1.97
CA LEU A 16 30.15 23.34 1.22
C LEU A 16 29.89 21.85 0.93
N CYS A 17 29.14 21.19 1.82
CA CYS A 17 28.71 19.82 1.64
C CYS A 17 27.71 19.75 0.48
N LEU A 18 28.23 19.69 -0.75
CA LEU A 18 27.47 19.36 -1.95
C LEU A 18 27.07 17.88 -1.83
N CYS A 19 26.02 17.63 -1.06
CA CYS A 19 25.37 16.33 -1.04
C CYS A 19 24.60 16.20 -2.36
N GLN A 20 25.32 15.81 -3.42
CA GLN A 20 24.72 15.44 -4.69
C GLN A 20 23.90 14.17 -4.41
N CYS A 21 22.61 14.35 -4.16
CA CYS A 21 21.70 13.24 -3.93
C CYS A 21 21.56 12.48 -5.27
N ALA A 22 22.31 11.38 -5.42
CA ALA A 22 22.27 10.57 -6.62
C ALA A 22 20.85 10.05 -6.83
N LYS A 23 20.30 10.22 -8.03
CA LYS A 23 18.98 9.69 -8.38
C LYS A 23 19.00 8.16 -8.33
N ASP A 24 17.95 7.57 -7.76
CA ASP A 24 17.71 6.13 -7.83
C ASP A 24 17.33 5.74 -9.26
N LYS A 25 18.19 4.96 -9.90
CA LYS A 25 17.96 4.40 -11.22
C LYS A 25 17.91 2.87 -11.20
N ILE A 26 18.06 2.26 -10.03
CA ILE A 26 18.10 0.81 -9.89
C ILE A 26 16.73 0.25 -9.55
N HIS A 27 15.86 1.04 -8.91
CA HIS A 27 14.49 0.64 -8.63
C HIS A 27 13.50 1.20 -9.65
N THR A 28 12.53 0.37 -10.00
CA THR A 28 11.36 0.75 -10.80
C THR A 28 10.10 0.20 -10.17
N ILE A 29 8.99 0.90 -10.38
CA ILE A 29 7.68 0.55 -9.83
C ILE A 29 6.71 0.44 -10.99
N ALA A 30 5.96 -0.66 -11.06
CA ALA A 30 4.83 -0.83 -11.97
C ALA A 30 3.54 -0.85 -11.15
N ILE A 31 2.57 -0.03 -11.53
CA ILE A 31 1.26 0.06 -10.86
C ILE A 31 0.20 -0.35 -11.89
N SER A 32 -0.53 -1.41 -11.59
CA SER A 32 -1.68 -1.83 -12.38
C SER A 32 -2.96 -1.26 -11.79
N VAL A 33 -3.64 -0.44 -12.58
CA VAL A 33 -4.99 0.06 -12.27
C VAL A 33 -5.99 -1.09 -12.21
N PRO A 34 -6.14 -1.99 -13.21
CA PRO A 34 -7.17 -3.02 -13.13
C PRO A 34 -6.97 -4.00 -11.95
N ASP A 35 -5.72 -4.33 -11.62
CA ASP A 35 -5.44 -5.25 -10.52
C ASP A 35 -5.40 -4.57 -9.14
N GLN A 36 -5.35 -3.23 -9.10
CA GLN A 36 -5.13 -2.45 -7.88
C GLN A 36 -3.90 -2.96 -7.10
N ARG A 37 -2.80 -3.16 -7.85
CA ARG A 37 -1.53 -3.70 -7.34
C ARG A 37 -0.34 -2.88 -7.79
N MET A 38 0.71 -2.93 -6.99
CA MET A 38 2.02 -2.36 -7.28
C MET A 38 3.09 -3.45 -7.20
N ALA A 39 3.96 -3.51 -8.19
CA ALA A 39 5.16 -4.34 -8.21
C ALA A 39 6.40 -3.45 -8.15
N VAL A 40 7.37 -3.79 -7.31
CA VAL A 40 8.65 -3.09 -7.19
C VAL A 40 9.76 -4.00 -7.68
N TYR A 41 10.58 -3.45 -8.56
CA TYR A 41 11.71 -4.15 -9.16
C TYR A 41 13.02 -3.50 -8.75
N LYS A 42 14.07 -4.32 -8.62
CA LYS A 42 15.45 -3.86 -8.47
C LYS A 42 16.27 -4.47 -9.61
N LYS A 43 16.82 -3.62 -10.48
CA LYS A 43 17.56 -4.05 -11.70
C LYS A 43 16.76 -5.06 -12.56
N GLY A 44 15.44 -4.90 -12.62
CA GLY A 44 14.53 -5.75 -13.39
C GLY A 44 14.00 -6.99 -12.65
N GLU A 45 14.52 -7.33 -11.47
CA GLU A 45 14.00 -8.43 -10.66
C GLU A 45 12.89 -7.94 -9.72
N LEU A 46 11.76 -8.68 -9.68
CA LEU A 46 10.66 -8.40 -8.76
C LEU A 46 11.10 -8.67 -7.32
N ILE A 47 11.05 -7.65 -6.46
CA ILE A 47 11.44 -7.77 -5.05
C ILE A 47 10.27 -7.66 -4.08
N ARG A 48 9.19 -6.99 -4.47
CA ARG A 48 7.98 -6.78 -3.66
C ARG A 48 6.74 -6.60 -4.53
N GLU A 49 5.60 -7.00 -3.98
CA GLU A 49 4.28 -6.66 -4.47
C GLU A 49 3.41 -6.13 -3.33
N TYR A 50 2.56 -5.15 -3.63
CA TYR A 50 1.67 -4.51 -2.67
C TYR A 50 0.25 -4.38 -3.23
N ARG A 51 -0.75 -4.44 -2.34
CA ARG A 51 -2.10 -3.97 -2.65
C ARG A 51 -2.10 -2.45 -2.61
N VAL A 52 -2.76 -1.82 -3.58
CA VAL A 52 -2.89 -0.36 -3.63
C VAL A 52 -4.34 0.03 -3.90
N SER A 53 -4.64 1.32 -3.80
CA SER A 53 -5.88 1.89 -4.32
C SER A 53 -5.60 3.13 -5.16
N THR A 54 -5.91 3.07 -6.45
CA THR A 54 -5.91 4.23 -7.35
C THR A 54 -7.24 4.98 -7.27
N SER A 55 -7.41 5.98 -8.15
CA SER A 55 -8.64 6.76 -8.20
C SER A 55 -9.86 5.92 -8.56
N LYS A 56 -10.99 6.22 -7.93
CA LYS A 56 -12.32 5.73 -8.33
C LYS A 56 -12.90 6.45 -9.54
N PHE A 57 -12.27 7.56 -9.97
CA PHE A 57 -12.68 8.33 -11.14
C PHE A 57 -11.94 7.82 -12.39
N ALA A 58 -12.42 8.23 -13.56
CA ALA A 58 -11.77 7.91 -14.82
C ALA A 58 -10.30 8.35 -14.82
N LEU A 59 -9.45 7.53 -15.46
CA LEU A 59 -8.03 7.81 -15.63
C LEU A 59 -7.84 9.14 -16.35
N SER A 60 -7.04 10.02 -15.77
CA SER A 60 -6.87 11.37 -16.30
C SER A 60 -5.74 12.09 -15.58
N ASP A 61 -5.01 12.92 -16.33
CA ASP A 61 -4.11 13.92 -15.76
C ASP A 61 -4.70 15.34 -15.70
N GLN A 62 -5.94 15.54 -16.19
CA GLN A 62 -6.48 16.89 -16.29
C GLN A 62 -6.66 17.54 -14.90
N PRO A 63 -6.35 18.84 -14.74
CA PRO A 63 -6.62 19.56 -13.51
C PRO A 63 -8.08 19.38 -13.06
N GLY A 64 -8.29 19.09 -11.78
CA GLY A 64 -9.62 18.86 -11.21
C GLY A 64 -10.30 17.52 -11.54
N SER A 65 -9.74 16.70 -12.45
CA SER A 65 -10.36 15.43 -12.86
C SER A 65 -10.51 14.39 -11.74
N LYS A 66 -9.67 14.49 -10.71
CA LYS A 66 -9.50 13.47 -9.65
C LYS A 66 -9.05 12.10 -10.19
N GLY A 67 -8.75 11.98 -11.48
CA GLY A 67 -8.24 10.76 -12.09
C GLY A 67 -6.79 10.49 -11.68
N THR A 68 -6.40 9.21 -11.67
CA THR A 68 -4.99 8.81 -11.60
C THR A 68 -4.39 8.94 -13.00
N PRO A 69 -3.26 9.65 -13.19
CA PRO A 69 -2.61 9.74 -14.49
C PRO A 69 -1.92 8.43 -14.85
N LEU A 70 -1.96 8.06 -16.13
CA LEU A 70 -1.22 6.93 -16.68
C LEU A 70 0.21 7.32 -17.10
N GLY A 71 1.01 6.31 -17.39
CA GLY A 71 2.30 6.42 -18.05
C GLY A 71 3.48 6.59 -17.10
N HIS A 72 4.59 7.01 -17.68
CA HIS A 72 5.88 7.08 -17.00
C HIS A 72 6.02 8.35 -16.16
N MET A 73 6.44 8.15 -14.91
CA MET A 73 6.66 9.14 -13.87
C MET A 73 7.96 8.82 -13.12
N GLU A 74 8.38 9.71 -12.23
CA GLU A 74 9.42 9.43 -11.24
C GLU A 74 9.00 9.91 -9.85
N ILE A 75 9.62 9.33 -8.81
CA ILE A 75 9.54 9.86 -7.45
C ILE A 75 10.40 11.12 -7.36
N ALA A 76 9.77 12.30 -7.35
CA ALA A 76 10.46 13.58 -7.30
C ALA A 76 10.86 14.00 -5.88
N LYS A 77 10.02 13.70 -4.88
CA LYS A 77 10.26 14.04 -3.47
C LYS A 77 9.67 12.99 -2.54
N LYS A 78 10.19 12.96 -1.32
CA LYS A 78 9.81 12.01 -0.26
C LYS A 78 9.61 12.77 1.05
N PHE A 79 8.55 12.45 1.79
CA PHE A 79 8.24 13.05 3.10
C PHE A 79 7.81 11.99 4.11
N GLY A 80 8.02 12.30 5.39
CA GLY A 80 7.67 11.44 6.52
C GLY A 80 8.74 10.42 6.92
N GLY A 81 9.97 10.54 6.42
CA GLY A 81 11.08 9.67 6.86
C GLY A 81 11.28 9.74 8.37
N GLY A 82 11.47 8.58 9.00
CA GLY A 82 11.65 8.47 10.47
C GLY A 82 10.38 8.64 11.31
N LEU A 83 9.23 9.00 10.72
CA LEU A 83 7.99 9.11 11.47
C LEU A 83 7.37 7.73 11.77
N PRO A 84 6.59 7.57 12.85
CA PRO A 84 5.90 6.32 13.13
C PRO A 84 4.85 6.00 12.05
N PRO A 85 4.54 4.71 11.80
CA PRO A 85 3.37 4.31 11.02
C PRO A 85 2.10 4.93 11.58
N GLY A 86 1.19 5.38 10.71
CA GLY A 86 -0.04 6.09 11.07
C GLY A 86 0.14 7.59 11.31
N ALA A 87 1.37 8.13 11.28
CA ALA A 87 1.62 9.56 11.47
C ALA A 87 0.86 10.42 10.44
N VAL A 88 0.00 11.32 10.89
CA VAL A 88 -0.85 12.15 10.03
C VAL A 88 -0.04 13.29 9.39
N LEU A 89 -0.11 13.39 8.05
CA LEU A 89 0.61 14.37 7.27
C LEU A 89 -0.36 15.37 6.64
N LYS A 90 -0.25 16.64 7.04
CA LYS A 90 -0.95 17.78 6.42
C LYS A 90 0.08 18.68 5.75
N ASP A 91 -0.15 19.03 4.49
CA ASP A 91 0.78 19.83 3.69
C ASP A 91 2.22 19.27 3.66
N ARG A 92 2.32 17.93 3.77
CA ARG A 92 3.57 17.13 3.87
C ARG A 92 4.35 17.32 5.19
N LYS A 93 3.72 17.88 6.22
CA LYS A 93 4.27 18.04 7.57
C LYS A 93 3.50 17.18 8.56
N TRP A 94 4.20 16.62 9.55
CA TRP A 94 3.57 15.86 10.62
C TRP A 94 2.72 16.80 11.49
N THR A 95 1.49 16.38 11.80
CA THR A 95 0.60 17.12 12.70
C THR A 95 0.84 16.79 14.18
N GLY A 96 1.63 15.76 14.49
CA GLY A 96 1.77 15.19 15.83
C GLY A 96 0.80 14.02 16.10
N GLU A 97 -0.23 13.87 15.28
CA GLU A 97 -1.22 12.80 15.40
C GLU A 97 -0.74 11.49 14.78
N ILE A 98 -1.20 10.37 15.34
CA ILE A 98 -1.00 9.01 14.83
C ILE A 98 -2.37 8.32 14.80
N LEU A 99 -2.77 7.82 13.64
CA LEU A 99 -4.02 7.10 13.46
C LEU A 99 -3.77 5.60 13.21
N PRO A 100 -4.44 4.71 13.98
CA PRO A 100 -4.56 3.31 13.62
C PRO A 100 -5.27 3.11 12.27
N PRO A 101 -5.01 1.98 11.58
CA PRO A 101 -5.80 1.56 10.43
C PRO A 101 -7.30 1.54 10.75
N ASP A 102 -8.08 2.01 9.78
CA ASP A 102 -9.55 2.08 9.77
C ASP A 102 -10.15 2.89 10.94
N SER A 103 -9.38 3.84 11.48
CA SER A 103 -9.89 4.80 12.46
C SER A 103 -11.09 5.58 11.88
N PRO A 104 -12.19 5.73 12.65
CA PRO A 104 -13.36 6.45 12.17
C PRO A 104 -13.05 7.94 11.97
N GLY A 105 -13.65 8.56 10.97
CA GLY A 105 -13.55 10.00 10.72
C GLY A 105 -13.03 10.32 9.33
N ARG A 106 -12.12 11.29 9.25
CA ARG A 106 -11.57 11.77 7.97
C ARG A 106 -10.58 10.75 7.39
N ASP A 107 -10.26 10.90 6.10
CA ASP A 107 -9.20 10.16 5.38
C ASP A 107 -7.97 11.06 5.18
N PRO A 108 -7.14 11.30 6.21
CA PRO A 108 -5.89 12.02 6.03
C PRO A 108 -4.85 11.13 5.34
N ILE A 109 -3.86 11.77 4.74
CA ILE A 109 -2.63 11.09 4.35
C ILE A 109 -1.84 10.73 5.60
N VAL A 110 -1.37 9.49 5.70
CA VAL A 110 -0.59 9.01 6.85
C VAL A 110 0.76 8.41 6.42
N SER A 111 1.63 8.22 7.40
CA SER A 111 2.89 7.48 7.33
C SER A 111 3.95 8.11 6.43
N ARG A 112 3.78 8.07 5.10
CA ARG A 112 4.78 8.49 4.11
C ARG A 112 4.10 9.11 2.90
N ILE A 113 4.82 10.01 2.21
CA ILE A 113 4.44 10.58 0.92
C ILE A 113 5.62 10.43 -0.04
N LEU A 114 5.38 9.85 -1.21
CA LEU A 114 6.28 9.87 -2.36
C LEU A 114 5.58 10.67 -3.46
N TRP A 115 6.12 11.84 -3.78
CA TRP A 115 5.52 12.79 -4.72
C TRP A 115 5.96 12.46 -6.14
N LEU A 116 4.98 12.21 -7.02
CA LEU A 116 5.24 11.84 -8.40
C LEU A 116 5.36 13.06 -9.31
N ARG A 117 6.26 12.96 -10.30
CA ARG A 117 6.41 13.91 -11.40
C ARG A 117 6.24 13.19 -12.73
N GLY A 118 5.35 13.73 -13.57
CA GLY A 118 5.18 13.30 -14.95
C GLY A 118 6.46 13.41 -15.76
N LEU A 119 6.73 12.39 -16.58
CA LEU A 119 7.82 12.38 -17.55
C LEU A 119 7.31 12.43 -19.00
N GLU A 120 5.99 12.47 -19.19
CA GLU A 120 5.35 12.43 -20.50
C GLU A 120 4.29 13.55 -20.63
N PRO A 121 3.99 14.03 -21.85
CA PRO A 121 3.00 15.09 -22.05
C PRO A 121 1.63 14.80 -21.43
N GLN A 122 1.17 13.54 -21.49
CA GLN A 122 -0.12 13.11 -20.94
C GLN A 122 -0.21 13.13 -19.42
N ASN A 123 0.93 13.19 -18.70
CA ASN A 123 0.98 13.21 -17.25
C ASN A 123 1.72 14.44 -16.68
N ALA A 124 1.86 15.50 -17.50
CA ALA A 124 2.61 16.70 -17.18
C ALA A 124 2.11 17.45 -15.92
N ASN A 125 0.84 17.31 -15.56
CA ASN A 125 0.23 17.95 -14.40
C ASN A 125 0.36 17.13 -13.11
N ALA A 126 0.84 15.88 -13.17
CA ALA A 126 0.85 14.97 -12.00
C ALA A 126 1.51 15.61 -10.76
N TYR A 127 2.61 16.34 -10.95
CA TYR A 127 3.30 17.03 -9.86
C TYR A 127 2.44 18.17 -9.27
N ASN A 128 1.91 19.04 -10.13
CA ASN A 128 1.07 20.19 -9.73
C ASN A 128 -0.28 19.78 -9.13
N ARG A 129 -0.77 18.59 -9.53
CA ARG A 129 -1.98 17.97 -8.99
C ARG A 129 -1.75 17.20 -7.69
N TYR A 130 -0.53 17.21 -7.16
CA TYR A 130 -0.18 16.51 -5.92
C TYR A 130 -0.44 15.00 -5.98
N ILE A 131 -0.15 14.37 -7.13
CA ILE A 131 -0.28 12.92 -7.26
C ILE A 131 0.84 12.26 -6.44
N TYR A 132 0.43 11.49 -5.44
CA TYR A 132 1.32 10.83 -4.49
C TYR A 132 1.13 9.31 -4.51
N ILE A 133 2.19 8.58 -4.17
CA ILE A 133 2.07 7.30 -3.48
C ILE A 133 2.13 7.60 -1.98
N HIS A 134 1.12 7.20 -1.21
CA HIS A 134 1.05 7.55 0.21
C HIS A 134 0.32 6.51 1.07
N GLY A 135 0.56 6.58 2.38
CA GLY A 135 -0.17 5.77 3.36
C GLY A 135 -1.59 6.29 3.57
N THR A 136 -2.53 5.40 3.87
CA THR A 136 -3.92 5.75 4.19
C THR A 136 -4.37 5.15 5.51
N ALA A 137 -5.32 5.82 6.17
CA ALA A 137 -6.04 5.25 7.30
C ALA A 137 -7.13 4.25 6.84
N GLU A 138 -7.81 4.41 5.68
CA GLU A 138 -8.83 3.43 5.25
C GLU A 138 -8.19 2.19 4.56
N GLU A 139 -7.42 1.40 5.32
CA GLU A 139 -6.73 0.21 4.81
C GLU A 139 -7.70 -0.89 4.35
N SER A 140 -8.90 -0.96 4.95
CA SER A 140 -9.99 -1.86 4.55
C SER A 140 -10.44 -1.69 3.09
N ARG A 141 -10.14 -0.55 2.45
CA ARG A 141 -10.50 -0.25 1.05
C ARG A 141 -9.42 -0.62 0.05
N LEU A 142 -8.24 -1.05 0.51
CA LEU A 142 -7.10 -1.38 -0.36
C LEU A 142 -7.40 -2.57 -1.27
N GLY A 143 -6.91 -2.49 -2.51
CA GLY A 143 -7.23 -3.45 -3.57
C GLY A 143 -8.53 -3.13 -4.31
N SER A 144 -9.13 -1.97 -4.06
CA SER A 144 -10.25 -1.42 -4.84
C SER A 144 -9.99 0.05 -5.18
N ALA A 145 -10.54 0.53 -6.29
CA ALA A 145 -10.41 1.94 -6.67
C ALA A 145 -11.17 2.83 -5.67
N ALA A 146 -10.44 3.68 -4.94
CA ALA A 146 -11.00 4.39 -3.78
C ALA A 146 -10.52 5.84 -3.62
N SER A 147 -9.44 6.24 -4.28
CA SER A 147 -8.81 7.55 -4.09
C SER A 147 -9.40 8.65 -4.97
N TYR A 148 -8.82 9.86 -4.87
CA TYR A 148 -9.13 11.04 -5.69
C TYR A 148 -7.97 11.43 -6.62
N GLY A 149 -7.15 10.45 -7.01
CA GLY A 149 -6.06 10.61 -7.98
C GLY A 149 -4.75 9.96 -7.53
N CYS A 150 -4.50 9.96 -6.22
CA CYS A 150 -3.31 9.37 -5.63
C CYS A 150 -3.34 7.82 -5.61
N ILE A 151 -2.21 7.23 -5.27
CA ILE A 151 -2.05 5.79 -5.07
C ILE A 151 -1.91 5.54 -3.57
N ARG A 152 -2.92 4.93 -2.97
CA ARG A 152 -2.99 4.65 -1.53
C ARG A 152 -2.36 3.29 -1.24
N MET A 153 -1.68 3.21 -0.10
CA MET A 153 -1.04 2.00 0.42
C MET A 153 -1.33 1.85 1.92
N ALA A 154 -1.20 0.63 2.44
CA ALA A 154 -1.20 0.41 3.88
C ALA A 154 -0.03 1.14 4.55
N SER A 155 -0.18 1.54 5.80
CA SER A 155 0.84 2.27 6.55
C SER A 155 2.14 1.49 6.65
N ARG A 156 2.08 0.19 6.89
CA ARG A 156 3.26 -0.68 6.90
C ARG A 156 3.94 -0.75 5.54
N ASP A 157 3.15 -0.95 4.49
CA ASP A 157 3.65 -1.15 3.12
C ASP A 157 4.30 0.10 2.56
N VAL A 158 3.71 1.28 2.79
CA VAL A 158 4.31 2.54 2.32
C VAL A 158 5.58 2.89 3.07
N VAL A 159 5.71 2.49 4.34
CA VAL A 159 6.94 2.65 5.13
C VAL A 159 8.04 1.77 4.53
N GLU A 160 7.74 0.50 4.26
CA GLU A 160 8.70 -0.40 3.60
C GLU A 160 9.10 0.12 2.21
N LEU A 161 8.12 0.49 1.38
CA LEU A 161 8.39 1.07 0.06
C LEU A 161 9.31 2.28 0.17
N PHE A 162 9.01 3.19 1.10
CA PHE A 162 9.81 4.39 1.33
C PHE A 162 11.27 4.06 1.65
N ASP A 163 11.54 3.00 2.40
CA ASP A 163 12.91 2.63 2.75
C ASP A 163 13.65 1.93 1.60
N ILE A 164 12.91 1.27 0.69
CA ILE A 164 13.47 0.57 -0.47
C ILE A 164 13.82 1.52 -1.62
N VAL A 165 12.94 2.46 -1.97
CA VAL A 165 13.09 3.28 -3.20
C VAL A 165 13.58 4.70 -2.91
N GLY A 166 14.46 5.21 -3.75
CA GLY A 166 15.00 6.57 -3.66
C GLY A 166 14.27 7.60 -4.53
N VAL A 167 14.64 8.87 -4.36
CA VAL A 167 14.25 9.94 -5.28
C VAL A 167 14.85 9.65 -6.66
N GLY A 168 14.04 9.74 -7.71
CA GLY A 168 14.42 9.43 -9.09
C GLY A 168 13.97 8.04 -9.56
N ALA A 169 13.55 7.15 -8.65
CA ALA A 169 13.04 5.83 -9.04
C ALA A 169 11.86 5.98 -10.01
N GLY A 170 11.90 5.18 -11.08
CA GLY A 170 10.89 5.23 -12.14
C GLY A 170 9.58 4.60 -11.69
N VAL A 171 8.46 5.22 -12.04
CA VAL A 171 7.10 4.74 -11.75
C VAL A 171 6.33 4.67 -13.06
N ASP A 172 5.64 3.57 -13.29
CA ASP A 172 4.82 3.37 -14.48
C ASP A 172 3.41 2.94 -14.07
N VAL A 173 2.44 3.80 -14.33
CA VAL A 173 1.03 3.52 -14.05
C VAL A 173 0.34 3.06 -15.33
N ARG A 174 -0.21 1.85 -15.28
CA ARG A 174 -0.66 1.09 -16.44
C ARG A 174 -2.13 0.72 -16.32
N ASN A 175 -2.82 0.66 -17.45
CA ASN A 175 -4.19 0.15 -17.53
C ASN A 175 -4.21 -1.31 -18.01
N GLU A 176 -3.20 -2.06 -17.61
CA GLU A 176 -3.01 -3.47 -17.93
C GLU A 176 -2.75 -4.26 -16.64
N PRO A 177 -3.13 -5.55 -16.58
CA PRO A 177 -2.78 -6.42 -15.47
C PRO A 177 -1.26 -6.54 -15.27
N LEU A 178 -0.82 -6.72 -14.03
CA LEU A 178 0.57 -7.12 -13.76
C LEU A 178 0.78 -8.52 -14.34
N ARG A 179 1.91 -8.72 -15.03
CA ARG A 179 2.27 -10.05 -15.51
C ARG A 179 2.46 -10.96 -14.30
N ARG A 180 1.54 -11.90 -14.10
CA ARG A 180 1.74 -13.00 -13.17
C ARG A 180 2.92 -13.81 -13.69
N VAL A 181 3.97 -13.92 -12.89
CA VAL A 181 4.95 -14.99 -13.08
C VAL A 181 4.19 -16.28 -12.81
N SER A 182 3.80 -17.01 -13.86
CA SER A 182 3.29 -18.36 -13.70
C SER A 182 4.32 -19.14 -12.90
N PRO A 183 3.95 -19.94 -11.89
CA PRO A 183 4.86 -20.94 -11.39
C PRO A 183 5.32 -21.74 -12.60
N GLY A 184 6.64 -21.77 -12.84
CA GLY A 184 7.21 -22.62 -13.88
C GLY A 184 6.75 -24.06 -13.66
N PRO A 185 6.77 -24.92 -14.70
CA PRO A 185 6.43 -26.32 -14.53
C PRO A 185 7.22 -26.86 -13.32
N THR A 186 6.48 -27.32 -12.31
CA THR A 186 7.08 -28.01 -11.17
C THR A 186 8.00 -29.08 -11.75
N PRO A 187 9.28 -29.16 -11.35
CA PRO A 187 10.11 -30.28 -11.73
C PRO A 187 9.33 -31.54 -11.36
N VAL A 188 8.95 -32.33 -12.37
CA VAL A 188 8.42 -33.66 -12.15
C VAL A 188 9.39 -34.35 -11.20
N ALA A 189 8.92 -34.67 -10.00
CA ALA A 189 9.72 -35.40 -9.04
C ALA A 189 10.18 -36.67 -9.76
N TRP A 190 11.49 -36.79 -9.96
CA TRP A 190 12.10 -38.03 -10.41
C TRP A 190 11.81 -39.06 -9.33
N VAL A 191 10.74 -39.82 -9.51
CA VAL A 191 10.46 -40.99 -8.68
C VAL A 191 11.50 -42.02 -9.10
N SER A 192 12.53 -42.20 -8.28
CA SER A 192 13.50 -43.26 -8.48
C SER A 192 12.76 -44.60 -8.60
N PRO A 193 13.05 -45.44 -9.62
CA PRO A 193 12.53 -46.78 -9.63
C PRO A 193 13.14 -47.54 -8.45
N VAL A 194 12.31 -47.86 -7.46
CA VAL A 194 12.66 -48.79 -6.39
C VAL A 194 12.89 -50.16 -7.04
N SER A 195 14.13 -50.64 -7.01
CA SER A 195 14.45 -52.02 -7.35
C SER A 195 13.81 -52.98 -6.34
N PRO A 196 13.12 -54.04 -6.79
CA PRO A 196 12.54 -55.01 -5.88
C PRO A 196 13.61 -56.04 -5.46
N LEU A 197 13.96 -56.06 -4.17
CA LEU A 197 14.61 -57.21 -3.55
C LEU A 197 13.90 -57.54 -2.23
N ASN A 198 13.01 -58.52 -2.36
CA ASN A 198 12.72 -59.62 -1.43
C ASN A 198 12.92 -59.37 0.08
N GLN A 199 11.82 -59.38 0.82
CA GLN A 199 11.72 -60.21 2.03
C GLN A 199 10.25 -60.51 2.35
N SER A 200 9.95 -61.79 2.34
CA SER A 200 8.75 -62.44 2.81
C SER A 200 8.59 -62.20 4.32
N VAL A 201 7.34 -62.09 4.80
CA VAL A 201 6.77 -62.84 5.95
C VAL A 201 5.53 -62.11 6.51
N GLU A 202 4.47 -62.92 6.63
CA GLU A 202 3.22 -62.83 7.40
C GLU A 202 2.12 -61.81 7.06
N ALA A 203 1.01 -62.39 6.56
CA ALA A 203 -0.30 -61.76 6.47
C ALA A 203 -1.10 -61.96 7.77
N PRO A 204 -1.83 -60.93 8.28
CA PRO A 204 -2.95 -61.16 9.17
C PRO A 204 -4.29 -61.06 8.45
N ARG A 205 -5.19 -61.92 8.90
CA ARG A 205 -6.53 -62.25 8.41
C ARG A 205 -7.46 -61.05 8.23
N ILE A 206 -8.24 -61.13 7.16
CA ILE A 206 -9.47 -60.38 6.94
C ILE A 206 -10.55 -60.95 7.88
N MET A 207 -11.22 -60.07 8.63
CA MET A 207 -12.56 -60.31 9.16
C MET A 207 -13.52 -59.20 8.69
N PRO A 208 -14.82 -59.52 8.49
CA PRO A 208 -15.75 -58.74 7.69
C PRO A 208 -16.33 -57.52 8.43
N PRO A 209 -17.00 -56.60 7.71
CA PRO A 209 -17.62 -55.43 8.32
C PRO A 209 -18.87 -55.83 9.11
N HIS A 210 -18.94 -55.41 10.38
CA HIS A 210 -20.22 -55.34 11.08
C HIS A 210 -20.90 -54.00 10.78
N SER A 211 -22.14 -54.13 10.34
CA SER A 211 -23.10 -53.09 10.02
C SER A 211 -23.80 -52.55 11.27
N GLU A 212 -24.26 -51.29 11.12
CA GLU A 212 -25.37 -50.63 11.81
C GLU A 212 -25.25 -50.33 13.32
N ALA A 213 -25.29 -49.03 13.65
CA ALA A 213 -26.43 -48.49 14.39
C ALA A 213 -26.48 -46.95 14.27
N SER A 214 -27.65 -46.51 13.84
CA SER A 214 -28.12 -45.13 13.77
C SER A 214 -28.19 -44.51 15.18
N ALA A 215 -27.68 -43.28 15.34
CA ALA A 215 -28.04 -42.44 16.48
C ALA A 215 -28.29 -41.01 15.99
N VAL A 216 -29.57 -40.66 16.02
CA VAL A 216 -30.16 -39.39 15.65
C VAL A 216 -29.80 -38.30 16.67
N LEU A 217 -29.64 -37.09 16.14
CA LEU A 217 -29.23 -35.81 16.75
C LEU A 217 -30.04 -35.38 17.98
N PRO A 218 -29.53 -34.41 18.77
CA PRO A 218 -30.36 -33.29 19.20
C PRO A 218 -30.12 -32.07 18.30
N VAL A 219 -31.19 -31.69 17.61
CA VAL A 219 -31.37 -30.48 16.82
C VAL A 219 -31.03 -29.26 17.69
N ARG A 220 -30.10 -28.40 17.22
CA ARG A 220 -29.91 -27.06 17.80
C ARG A 220 -31.13 -26.21 17.46
N ILE A 221 -31.88 -25.80 18.48
CA ILE A 221 -32.97 -24.83 18.37
C ILE A 221 -32.36 -23.47 17.97
N PRO A 222 -32.77 -22.85 16.86
CA PRO A 222 -32.33 -21.49 16.52
C PRO A 222 -32.96 -20.47 17.49
N PRO A 223 -32.25 -19.36 17.80
CA PRO A 223 -32.79 -18.31 18.67
C PRO A 223 -34.02 -17.63 18.04
N PRO A 224 -34.92 -17.05 18.86
CA PRO A 224 -36.12 -16.39 18.38
C PRO A 224 -35.80 -15.17 17.49
N PRO A 225 -36.65 -14.84 16.49
CA PRO A 225 -36.48 -13.66 15.66
C PRO A 225 -36.73 -12.34 16.40
N LEU A 226 -36.09 -11.30 15.87
CA LEU A 226 -36.02 -9.89 16.28
C LEU A 226 -37.36 -9.20 16.55
N PRO A 227 -37.39 -8.05 17.28
CA PRO A 227 -38.47 -7.10 17.11
C PRO A 227 -38.36 -6.38 15.75
N THR A 228 -39.47 -6.35 15.02
CA THR A 228 -39.68 -5.64 13.77
C THR A 228 -39.89 -4.14 14.01
N SER A 229 -39.75 -3.33 12.95
CA SER A 229 -39.84 -1.86 12.91
C SER A 229 -41.23 -1.26 13.22
N SER A 230 -42.03 -1.91 14.06
CA SER A 230 -43.39 -1.50 14.44
C SER A 230 -43.54 -1.17 15.94
N GLU A 231 -42.47 -1.22 16.73
CA GLU A 231 -42.44 -0.78 18.14
C GLU A 231 -41.35 0.28 18.42
N MET A 232 -41.16 1.22 17.49
CA MET A 232 -40.39 2.44 17.77
C MET A 232 -41.34 3.63 17.72
N VAL A 233 -41.74 4.08 18.91
CA VAL A 233 -42.55 5.27 19.12
C VAL A 233 -41.85 6.48 18.50
N TRP A 234 -42.50 7.07 17.50
CA TRP A 234 -42.09 8.30 16.85
C TRP A 234 -42.33 9.49 17.78
N LEU A 235 -41.26 10.12 18.26
CA LEU A 235 -41.31 11.45 18.87
C LEU A 235 -41.14 12.51 17.77
N PRO A 236 -42.05 13.49 17.62
CA PRO A 236 -41.91 14.53 16.62
C PRO A 236 -40.75 15.50 16.96
N PRO A 237 -40.06 16.05 15.95
CA PRO A 237 -38.98 17.01 16.14
C PRO A 237 -39.49 18.34 16.71
N GLY A 238 -38.77 18.89 17.68
CA GLY A 238 -39.01 20.24 18.22
C GLY A 238 -38.71 21.35 17.20
N PRO A 239 -39.25 22.56 17.40
CA PRO A 239 -39.10 23.67 16.47
C PRO A 239 -37.63 24.14 16.35
N PRO A 240 -37.15 24.50 15.15
CA PRO A 240 -35.80 25.03 14.96
C PRO A 240 -35.67 26.43 15.60
N GLY A 241 -34.75 26.55 16.55
CA GLY A 241 -34.34 27.82 17.13
C GLY A 241 -33.60 28.69 16.11
N SER A 242 -34.02 29.94 16.01
CA SER A 242 -33.39 30.99 15.23
C SER A 242 -32.04 31.38 15.83
N TYR A 243 -30.94 31.05 15.16
CA TYR A 243 -29.67 31.74 15.35
C TYR A 243 -29.56 32.88 14.35
N ALA A 244 -29.73 34.08 14.88
CA ALA A 244 -29.47 35.34 14.19
C ALA A 244 -27.98 35.49 13.91
N MET A 245 -27.64 35.82 12.66
CA MET A 245 -26.41 36.54 12.34
C MET A 245 -26.61 38.02 12.66
N THR A 246 -25.65 38.61 13.35
CA THR A 246 -25.39 40.05 13.43
C THR A 246 -23.87 40.28 13.28
N PRO A 247 -23.46 41.47 12.83
CA PRO A 247 -22.66 41.69 11.62
C PRO A 247 -21.15 41.44 11.74
#